data_AF-A0AAW0GWJ7-F1
#
_entry.id   AF-A0AAW0GWJ7-F1
#
_cell.length_a   1.000
_cell.length_b   1.000
_cell.length_c   1.000
_cell.angle_alpha   90.00
_cell.angle_beta   90.00
_cell.angle_gamma   90.00
#
_symmetry.space_group_name_H-M   'P 1'
#
loop_
_entity.id
_entity.type
_entity.pdbx_description
1 polymer ?
#
loop_
_entity_poly.entity_id
_entity_poly.type
_entity_poly.pdbx_seq_one_letter_code
_entity_poly.pdbx_strand_id
1 'polypeptide(L)'
;MLNRFQAIFLLSFATVFTTLVFLSRTIDAKLRAAGYDISELVLIGLPKENASVEIPPTDDVASSSIVSKMADFQQLLALVLAVVTSAFIYFKFANSKRKPVLDPQQWQQFPLKEKIVISPNTAIYRFGLPHPEDVLGLPIGQHISVSAEINGKEIMRSYTPTSSDDDLGHFDLLIKAYEQGNISKYVSLLKIGDKVRIKGPKGQFTYTPTLSRALGMIAGGTGITPMLQIIRAALKNPADKTKLSLIYANVNPEDILLKKELDELAAKHGDRFTVHYVLNNPPAGWTGGVGFVSKEQIEKYLPPTSEDIKILMCGPPPMMTAMKKHLAELNYPAPRTVSKLVDQVFLF
;
A
#
# COMPACT_ATOMS: atom_id res chain seq x y z
N MET A 1 3.00 -17.62 2.52
CA MET A 1 2.66 -18.00 1.14
C MET A 1 3.52 -17.17 0.20
N LEU A 2 3.95 -17.74 -0.92
CA LEU A 2 4.75 -17.03 -1.92
C LEU A 2 3.87 -15.99 -2.63
N ASN A 3 4.34 -14.76 -2.83
CA ASN A 3 3.54 -13.75 -3.54
C ASN A 3 3.52 -14.00 -5.05
N ARG A 4 2.56 -13.42 -5.78
CA ARG A 4 2.38 -13.66 -7.23
C ARG A 4 3.63 -13.35 -8.06
N PHE A 5 4.43 -12.35 -7.68
CA PHE A 5 5.66 -12.01 -8.38
C PHE A 5 6.79 -13.01 -8.12
N GLN A 6 6.95 -13.44 -6.87
CA GLN A 6 7.87 -14.51 -6.50
C GLN A 6 7.50 -15.85 -7.17
N ALA A 7 6.21 -16.16 -7.30
CA ALA A 7 5.74 -17.33 -8.01
C ALA A 7 6.05 -17.27 -9.52
N ILE A 8 5.83 -16.12 -10.16
CA ILE A 8 6.20 -15.89 -11.56
C ILE A 8 7.73 -16.00 -11.75
N PHE A 9 8.53 -15.47 -10.82
CA PHE A 9 10.00 -15.58 -10.87
C PHE A 9 10.49 -17.03 -10.72
N LEU A 10 9.96 -17.80 -9.76
CA LEU A 10 10.33 -19.22 -9.65
C LEU A 10 9.87 -20.03 -10.86
N LEU A 11 8.70 -19.71 -11.43
CA LEU A 11 8.20 -20.38 -12.64
C LEU A 11 9.09 -20.08 -13.85
N SER A 12 9.54 -18.83 -14.04
CA SER A 12 10.46 -18.49 -15.14
C SER A 12 11.84 -19.12 -14.96
N PHE A 13 12.36 -19.16 -13.73
CA PHE A 13 13.62 -19.84 -13.41
C PHE A 13 13.54 -21.35 -13.68
N ALA A 14 12.49 -22.02 -13.17
CA ALA A 14 12.27 -23.44 -13.40
C ALA A 14 12.07 -23.77 -14.90
N THR A 15 11.36 -22.90 -15.63
CA THR A 15 11.21 -23.04 -17.09
C THR A 15 12.58 -22.98 -17.77
N VAL A 16 13.36 -21.91 -17.58
CA VAL A 16 14.69 -21.77 -18.20
C VAL A 16 15.63 -22.93 -17.82
N PHE A 17 15.63 -23.35 -16.56
CA PHE A 17 16.43 -24.50 -16.10
C PHE A 17 16.02 -25.81 -16.81
N THR A 18 14.71 -26.08 -16.94
CA THR A 18 14.24 -27.28 -17.65
C THR A 18 14.53 -27.22 -19.15
N THR A 19 14.45 -26.06 -19.82
CA THR A 19 14.86 -25.95 -21.22
C THR A 19 16.35 -26.19 -21.41
N LEU A 20 17.21 -25.69 -20.50
CA LEU A 20 18.66 -25.91 -20.55
C LEU A 20 19.00 -27.39 -20.33
N VAL A 21 18.39 -28.06 -19.36
CA VAL A 21 18.59 -29.50 -19.11
C VAL A 21 18.09 -30.35 -20.29
N PHE A 22 16.95 -30.00 -20.89
CA PHE A 22 16.44 -30.68 -22.08
C PHE A 22 17.35 -30.49 -23.29
N LEU A 23 17.84 -29.26 -23.52
CA LEU A 23 18.75 -28.94 -24.61
C LEU A 23 20.09 -29.67 -24.46
N SER A 24 20.69 -29.66 -23.25
CA SER A 24 21.88 -30.45 -22.92
C SER A 24 21.65 -31.92 -23.25
N ARG A 25 20.62 -32.57 -22.69
CA ARG A 25 20.34 -34.00 -22.98
C ARG A 25 20.11 -34.29 -24.47
N THR A 26 19.54 -33.35 -25.21
CA THR A 26 19.32 -33.49 -26.67
C THR A 26 20.62 -33.36 -27.46
N ILE A 27 21.53 -32.47 -27.04
CA ILE A 27 22.88 -32.36 -27.57
C ILE A 27 23.66 -33.63 -27.25
N ASP A 28 23.65 -34.10 -26.00
CA ASP A 28 24.35 -35.31 -25.57
C ASP A 28 23.90 -36.55 -26.33
N ALA A 29 22.59 -36.70 -26.53
CA ALA A 29 22.02 -37.79 -27.33
C ALA A 29 22.46 -37.73 -28.81
N LYS A 30 22.56 -36.53 -29.40
CA LYS A 30 23.04 -36.35 -30.77
C LYS A 30 24.55 -36.60 -30.91
N LEU A 31 25.35 -36.17 -29.93
CA LEU A 31 26.79 -36.44 -29.89
C LEU A 31 27.07 -37.94 -29.80
N ARG A 32 26.38 -38.65 -28.90
CA ARG A 32 26.46 -40.12 -28.80
C ARG A 32 26.03 -40.83 -30.07
N ALA A 33 24.94 -40.38 -30.71
CA ALA A 33 24.51 -40.93 -32.00
C ALA A 33 25.52 -40.67 -33.14
N ALA A 34 26.39 -39.68 -33.01
CA ALA A 34 27.49 -39.38 -33.92
C ALA A 34 28.84 -40.03 -33.49
N GLY A 35 28.84 -40.89 -32.47
CA GLY A 35 30.02 -41.62 -31.99
C GLY A 35 30.85 -40.92 -30.91
N TYR A 36 30.43 -39.74 -30.42
CA TYR A 36 31.13 -38.99 -29.38
C TYR A 36 30.47 -39.21 -28.01
N ASP A 37 31.09 -39.95 -27.10
CA ASP A 37 30.63 -40.01 -25.70
C ASP A 37 31.37 -39.01 -24.81
N ILE A 38 30.60 -38.06 -24.27
CA ILE A 38 31.11 -36.99 -23.40
C ILE A 38 31.57 -37.50 -22.03
N SER A 39 31.18 -38.72 -21.64
CA SER A 39 31.71 -39.40 -20.45
C SER A 39 33.18 -39.83 -20.62
N GLU A 40 33.65 -39.98 -21.87
CA GLU A 40 35.02 -40.38 -22.20
C GLU A 40 35.93 -39.19 -22.55
N LEU A 41 35.40 -37.96 -22.49
CA LEU A 41 36.18 -36.72 -22.48
C LEU A 41 36.90 -36.55 -21.13
N VAL A 42 37.84 -37.46 -20.88
CA VAL A 42 38.78 -37.42 -19.77
C VAL A 42 39.62 -36.14 -19.89
N LEU A 43 39.77 -35.42 -18.77
CA LEU A 43 40.71 -34.29 -18.67
C LEU A 43 42.07 -34.70 -19.23
N ILE A 44 42.65 -33.86 -20.08
CA ILE A 44 44.02 -34.02 -20.58
C ILE A 44 44.96 -34.19 -19.37
N GLY A 45 45.49 -35.41 -19.15
CA GLY A 45 46.60 -35.63 -18.22
C GLY A 45 46.65 -36.88 -17.32
N LEU A 46 45.69 -37.82 -17.32
CA LEU A 46 45.83 -39.06 -16.52
C LEU A 46 45.42 -40.33 -17.31
N PRO A 47 46.29 -41.37 -17.38
CA PRO A 47 46.00 -42.61 -18.10
C PRO A 47 45.17 -43.59 -17.26
N LYS A 48 44.34 -44.40 -17.92
CA LYS A 48 43.88 -45.70 -17.40
C LYS A 48 44.80 -46.80 -17.95
N GLU A 49 45.22 -47.71 -17.09
CA GLU A 49 46.00 -48.89 -17.50
C GLU A 49 45.16 -49.90 -18.31
N ASN A 50 45.86 -50.66 -19.15
CA ASN A 50 45.46 -51.92 -19.80
C ASN A 50 44.44 -51.86 -20.96
N ALA A 51 44.94 -51.56 -22.18
CA ALA A 51 44.94 -52.51 -23.31
C ALA A 51 45.69 -51.93 -24.53
N SER A 52 46.46 -52.76 -25.25
CA SER A 52 47.34 -52.36 -26.36
C SER A 52 46.84 -52.81 -27.75
N VAL A 53 46.56 -51.88 -28.68
CA VAL A 53 46.41 -52.11 -30.14
C VAL A 53 46.86 -50.84 -30.93
N GLU A 54 47.19 -50.98 -32.22
CA GLU A 54 48.04 -50.07 -33.04
C GLU A 54 47.53 -49.89 -34.50
N ILE A 55 47.92 -48.90 -35.35
CA ILE A 55 48.84 -47.75 -35.14
C ILE A 55 48.22 -46.35 -35.51
N PRO A 56 48.02 -45.88 -36.77
CA PRO A 56 48.20 -44.43 -37.06
C PRO A 56 47.10 -43.79 -37.99
N PRO A 57 47.31 -42.61 -38.65
CA PRO A 57 46.97 -41.27 -38.11
C PRO A 57 46.15 -40.34 -39.05
N THR A 58 45.41 -39.34 -38.54
CA THR A 58 45.13 -38.04 -39.25
C THR A 58 44.44 -36.97 -38.37
N ASP A 59 45.03 -35.78 -38.28
CA ASP A 59 44.42 -34.44 -38.33
C ASP A 59 43.29 -33.97 -37.34
N ASP A 60 43.35 -34.32 -36.05
CA ASP A 60 42.37 -33.84 -35.05
C ASP A 60 42.50 -32.37 -34.57
N VAL A 61 43.52 -31.62 -35.04
CA VAL A 61 43.84 -30.29 -34.51
C VAL A 61 42.86 -29.19 -34.98
N ALA A 62 42.24 -29.35 -36.15
CA ALA A 62 41.28 -28.37 -36.67
C ALA A 62 39.94 -28.41 -35.91
N SER A 63 39.41 -29.62 -35.71
CA SER A 63 38.08 -29.91 -35.15
C SER A 63 37.88 -29.29 -33.76
N SER A 64 38.83 -29.54 -32.86
CA SER A 64 38.79 -29.06 -31.47
C SER A 64 38.76 -27.53 -31.37
N SER A 65 39.52 -26.83 -32.21
CA SER A 65 39.59 -25.36 -32.21
C SER A 65 38.32 -24.67 -32.73
N ILE A 66 37.57 -25.33 -33.61
CA ILE A 66 36.30 -24.81 -34.14
C ILE A 66 35.18 -25.06 -33.13
N VAL A 67 35.15 -26.25 -32.51
CA VAL A 67 34.17 -26.59 -31.46
C VAL A 67 34.32 -25.69 -30.24
N SER A 68 35.55 -25.39 -29.78
CA SER A 68 35.74 -24.47 -28.64
C SER A 68 35.26 -23.05 -28.98
N LYS A 69 35.61 -22.53 -30.16
CA LYS A 69 35.15 -21.19 -30.62
C LYS A 69 33.63 -21.12 -30.79
N MET A 70 32.98 -22.19 -31.24
CA MET A 70 31.52 -22.27 -31.30
C MET A 70 30.89 -22.29 -29.90
N ALA A 71 31.45 -23.04 -28.96
CA ALA A 71 30.97 -23.09 -27.58
C ALA A 71 31.11 -21.72 -26.89
N ASP A 72 32.28 -21.07 -27.01
CA ASP A 72 32.53 -19.72 -26.49
C ASP A 72 31.55 -18.70 -27.11
N PHE A 73 31.31 -18.78 -28.43
CA PHE A 73 30.35 -17.91 -29.11
C PHE A 73 28.91 -18.14 -28.66
N GLN A 74 28.49 -19.39 -28.44
CA GLN A 74 27.16 -19.69 -27.90
C GLN A 74 27.00 -19.22 -26.45
N GLN A 75 28.02 -19.37 -25.61
CA GLN A 75 28.01 -18.84 -24.24
C GLN A 75 27.97 -17.31 -24.21
N LEU A 76 28.75 -16.65 -25.06
CA LEU A 76 28.73 -15.20 -25.23
C LEU A 76 27.34 -14.71 -25.68
N LEU A 77 26.75 -15.37 -26.68
CA LEU A 77 25.41 -15.04 -27.18
C LEU A 77 24.33 -15.24 -26.11
N ALA A 78 24.39 -16.33 -25.34
CA ALA A 78 23.49 -16.60 -24.23
C ALA A 78 23.62 -15.56 -23.10
N LEU A 79 24.86 -15.17 -22.77
CA LEU A 79 25.14 -14.12 -21.79
C LEU A 79 24.59 -12.76 -22.24
N VAL A 80 24.84 -12.37 -23.50
CA VAL A 80 24.28 -11.14 -24.09
C VAL A 80 22.76 -11.17 -24.07
N LEU A 81 22.12 -12.28 -24.44
CA LEU A 81 20.66 -12.42 -24.40
C LEU A 81 20.12 -12.33 -22.96
N ALA A 82 20.81 -12.94 -21.99
CA ALA A 82 20.46 -12.86 -20.57
C ALA A 82 20.61 -11.43 -20.01
N VAL A 83 21.67 -10.71 -20.37
CA VAL A 83 21.88 -9.31 -19.98
C VAL A 83 20.85 -8.39 -20.63
N VAL A 84 20.56 -8.55 -21.92
CA VAL A 84 19.57 -7.74 -22.64
C VAL A 84 18.15 -7.99 -22.13
N THR A 85 17.78 -9.24 -21.87
CA THR A 85 16.46 -9.56 -21.28
C THR A 85 16.35 -9.10 -19.83
N SER A 86 17.40 -9.26 -19.02
CA SER A 86 17.44 -8.75 -17.65
C SER A 86 17.39 -7.23 -17.61
N ALA A 87 18.10 -6.54 -18.52
CA ALA A 87 18.04 -5.09 -18.66
C ALA A 87 16.67 -4.63 -19.16
N PHE A 88 16.05 -5.31 -20.13
CA PHE A 88 14.70 -4.98 -20.61
C PHE A 88 13.65 -5.15 -19.51
N ILE A 89 13.71 -6.25 -18.74
CA ILE A 89 12.88 -6.48 -17.56
C ILE A 89 13.16 -5.37 -16.53
N TYR A 90 14.43 -5.11 -16.20
CA TYR A 90 14.81 -4.07 -15.25
C TYR A 90 14.27 -2.70 -15.68
N PHE A 91 14.50 -2.24 -16.91
CA PHE A 91 13.98 -0.96 -17.39
C PHE A 91 12.45 -0.92 -17.42
N LYS A 92 11.78 -1.99 -17.85
CA LYS A 92 10.30 -2.07 -17.89
C LYS A 92 9.69 -1.99 -16.49
N PHE A 93 10.29 -2.63 -15.49
CA PHE A 93 9.77 -2.64 -14.11
C PHE A 93 10.31 -1.50 -13.24
N ALA A 94 11.52 -0.99 -13.47
CA ALA A 94 12.12 0.13 -12.73
C ALA A 94 11.58 1.50 -13.17
N ASN A 95 11.29 1.70 -14.46
CA ASN A 95 10.62 2.93 -14.93
C ASN A 95 9.12 2.98 -14.58
N SER A 96 8.55 1.93 -13.97
CA SER A 96 7.15 1.94 -13.52
C SER A 96 6.92 2.68 -12.19
N LYS A 97 7.85 3.52 -11.73
CA LYS A 97 7.54 4.59 -10.76
C LYS A 97 6.74 5.68 -11.45
N ARG A 98 5.47 5.39 -11.74
CA ARG A 98 4.54 6.32 -12.38
C ARG A 98 4.39 7.57 -11.52
N LYS A 99 4.24 8.71 -12.19
CA LYS A 99 4.16 10.02 -11.53
C LYS A 99 2.88 10.08 -10.66
N PRO A 100 2.96 10.55 -9.40
CA PRO A 100 1.77 10.88 -8.61
C PRO A 100 0.80 11.74 -9.42
N VAL A 101 -0.48 11.38 -9.41
CA VAL A 101 -1.49 12.16 -10.14
C VAL A 101 -1.74 13.51 -9.46
N LEU A 102 -1.69 13.55 -8.13
CA LEU A 102 -1.94 14.75 -7.34
C LEU A 102 -0.91 15.88 -7.54
N ASP A 103 -1.39 17.08 -7.87
CA ASP A 103 -0.61 18.33 -7.91
C ASP A 103 -0.92 19.24 -6.69
N PRO A 104 0.08 19.58 -5.84
CA PRO A 104 -0.17 20.35 -4.62
C PRO A 104 -0.39 21.85 -4.88
N GLN A 105 -0.07 22.34 -6.09
CA GLN A 105 -0.21 23.74 -6.48
C GLN A 105 -1.44 23.96 -7.36
N GLN A 106 -1.71 23.05 -8.29
CA GLN A 106 -2.77 23.18 -9.29
C GLN A 106 -4.09 22.51 -8.88
N TRP A 107 -5.19 22.99 -9.45
CA TRP A 107 -6.49 22.35 -9.29
C TRP A 107 -6.74 21.41 -10.48
N GLN A 108 -7.06 20.16 -10.18
CA GLN A 108 -7.33 19.10 -11.16
C GLN A 108 -8.81 18.69 -11.08
N GLN A 109 -9.33 18.08 -12.14
CA GLN A 109 -10.73 17.65 -12.21
C GLN A 109 -10.84 16.15 -12.45
N PHE A 110 -11.60 15.45 -11.61
CA PHE A 110 -11.75 14.00 -11.67
C PHE A 110 -13.24 13.63 -11.83
N PRO A 111 -13.62 12.82 -12.84
CA PRO A 111 -15.01 12.44 -13.07
C PRO A 111 -15.49 11.40 -12.05
N LEU A 112 -16.69 11.59 -11.52
CA LEU A 112 -17.41 10.59 -10.73
C LEU A 112 -17.72 9.38 -11.63
N LYS A 113 -17.21 8.21 -11.27
CA LYS A 113 -17.42 6.94 -11.98
C LYS A 113 -18.51 6.09 -11.34
N GLU A 114 -18.60 6.11 -10.01
CA GLU A 114 -19.51 5.27 -9.25
C GLU A 114 -19.92 5.98 -7.94
N LYS A 115 -21.15 5.74 -7.48
CA LYS A 115 -21.68 6.24 -6.20
C LYS A 115 -22.31 5.07 -5.45
N ILE A 116 -21.65 4.61 -4.39
CA ILE A 116 -22.07 3.46 -3.60
C ILE A 116 -22.76 3.97 -2.33
N VAL A 117 -24.08 3.81 -2.23
CA VAL A 117 -24.86 4.26 -1.07
C VAL A 117 -24.62 3.31 0.10
N ILE A 118 -24.22 3.87 1.26
CA ILE A 118 -23.94 3.12 2.49
C ILE A 118 -25.08 3.30 3.50
N SER A 119 -25.60 4.53 3.60
CA SER A 119 -26.76 4.89 4.44
C SER A 119 -27.51 6.07 3.82
N PRO A 120 -28.70 6.48 4.30
CA PRO A 120 -29.49 7.56 3.71
C PRO A 120 -28.74 8.89 3.54
N ASN A 121 -27.74 9.15 4.38
CA ASN A 121 -26.90 10.35 4.31
C ASN A 121 -25.42 10.07 4.00
N THR A 122 -25.00 8.82 3.79
CA THR A 122 -23.57 8.50 3.56
C THR A 122 -23.38 7.62 2.33
N ALA A 123 -22.41 7.99 1.48
CA ALA A 123 -22.04 7.22 0.31
C ALA A 123 -20.52 7.26 0.07
N ILE A 124 -20.01 6.28 -0.65
CA ILE A 124 -18.66 6.32 -1.25
C ILE A 124 -18.81 6.89 -2.66
N TYR A 125 -18.02 7.91 -2.96
CA TYR A 125 -17.94 8.56 -4.27
C TYR A 125 -16.61 8.19 -4.91
N ARG A 126 -16.66 7.37 -5.96
CA ARG A 126 -15.49 6.86 -6.67
C ARG A 126 -15.17 7.74 -7.86
N PHE A 127 -14.02 8.37 -7.85
CA PHE A 127 -13.57 9.27 -8.91
C PHE A 127 -12.45 8.63 -9.73
N GLY A 128 -12.54 8.71 -11.05
CA GLY A 128 -11.54 8.12 -11.94
C GLY A 128 -10.28 8.98 -12.05
N LEU A 129 -9.12 8.33 -12.01
CA LEU A 129 -7.82 8.93 -12.36
C LEU A 129 -7.67 9.00 -13.91
N PRO A 130 -6.66 9.72 -14.45
CA PRO A 130 -6.47 9.87 -15.89
C PRO A 130 -6.31 8.55 -16.65
N HIS A 131 -5.57 7.58 -16.10
CA HIS A 131 -5.39 6.25 -16.67
C HIS A 131 -5.74 5.12 -15.67
N PRO A 132 -6.19 3.94 -16.14
CA PRO A 132 -6.61 2.82 -15.28
C PRO A 132 -5.53 2.23 -14.36
N GLU A 133 -4.26 2.53 -14.64
CA GLU A 133 -3.09 2.04 -13.91
C GLU A 133 -2.40 3.15 -13.09
N ASP A 134 -2.99 4.35 -13.05
CA ASP A 134 -2.47 5.44 -12.22
C ASP A 134 -2.76 5.18 -10.73
N VAL A 135 -1.95 5.79 -9.86
CA VAL A 135 -2.19 5.89 -8.43
C VAL A 135 -2.46 7.34 -8.05
N LEU A 136 -3.24 7.57 -7.00
CA LEU A 136 -3.50 8.94 -6.54
C LEU A 136 -2.18 9.63 -6.11
N GLY A 137 -1.31 8.88 -5.44
CA GLY A 137 -0.01 9.36 -4.96
C GLY A 137 -0.15 10.22 -3.71
N LEU A 138 -0.97 9.77 -2.75
CA LEU A 138 -1.28 10.48 -1.51
C LEU A 138 -0.46 9.90 -0.35
N PRO A 139 0.53 10.62 0.21
CA PRO A 139 1.30 10.15 1.36
C PRO A 139 0.39 9.82 2.55
N ILE A 140 0.68 8.72 3.25
CA ILE A 140 -0.10 8.27 4.42
C ILE A 140 -0.04 9.34 5.52
N GLY A 141 -1.20 9.81 5.98
CA GLY A 141 -1.33 10.96 6.89
C GLY A 141 -1.73 12.26 6.18
N GLN A 142 -1.67 12.33 4.86
CA GLN A 142 -2.09 13.49 4.09
C GLN A 142 -3.50 13.29 3.51
N HIS A 143 -4.13 14.42 3.20
CA HIS A 143 -5.48 14.51 2.67
C HIS A 143 -5.49 15.33 1.37
N ILE A 144 -6.65 15.41 0.71
CA ILE A 144 -6.87 16.28 -0.44
C ILE A 144 -7.85 17.41 -0.09
N SER A 145 -7.73 18.54 -0.78
CA SER A 145 -8.74 19.59 -0.76
C SER A 145 -9.70 19.40 -1.92
N VAL A 146 -11.00 19.34 -1.65
CA VAL A 146 -12.08 19.41 -2.65
C VAL A 146 -12.63 20.83 -2.66
N SER A 147 -12.79 21.45 -3.83
CA SER A 147 -13.48 22.73 -3.98
C SER A 147 -14.69 22.70 -4.91
N ALA A 148 -15.60 23.64 -4.69
CA ALA A 148 -16.75 23.93 -5.54
C ALA A 148 -17.09 25.42 -5.42
N GLU A 149 -17.65 25.98 -6.48
CA GLU A 149 -18.27 27.30 -6.42
C GLU A 149 -19.72 27.15 -5.92
N ILE A 150 -20.05 27.84 -4.83
CA ILE A 150 -21.37 27.79 -4.19
C ILE A 150 -21.78 29.23 -3.90
N ASN A 151 -22.89 29.68 -4.48
CA ASN A 151 -23.42 31.04 -4.37
C ASN A 151 -22.36 32.12 -4.71
N GLY A 152 -21.62 31.94 -5.81
CA GLY A 152 -20.58 32.87 -6.29
C GLY A 152 -19.32 32.91 -5.42
N LYS A 153 -19.11 31.93 -4.52
CA LYS A 153 -17.93 31.84 -3.66
C LYS A 153 -17.25 30.48 -3.84
N GLU A 154 -15.93 30.48 -4.02
CA GLU A 154 -15.14 29.25 -3.94
C GLU A 154 -15.11 28.77 -2.49
N ILE A 155 -15.68 27.60 -2.25
CA ILE A 155 -15.63 26.91 -0.95
C ILE A 155 -14.74 25.68 -1.13
N MET A 156 -13.90 25.39 -0.14
CA MET A 156 -13.09 24.18 -0.10
C MET A 156 -13.19 23.46 1.25
N ARG A 157 -13.05 22.12 1.23
CA ARG A 157 -13.00 21.26 2.42
C ARG A 157 -11.99 20.15 2.23
N SER A 158 -11.36 19.71 3.32
CA SER A 158 -10.42 18.58 3.32
C SER A 158 -11.18 17.25 3.37
N TYR A 159 -10.70 16.27 2.61
CA TYR A 159 -11.17 14.89 2.63
C TYR A 159 -9.96 13.95 2.58
N THR A 160 -9.94 12.92 3.43
CA THR A 160 -9.01 11.81 3.29
C THR A 160 -9.70 10.69 2.51
N PRO A 161 -9.16 10.26 1.36
CA PRO A 161 -9.68 9.11 0.63
C PRO A 161 -9.69 7.83 1.48
N THR A 162 -10.68 6.99 1.23
CA THR A 162 -10.78 5.63 1.77
C THR A 162 -10.25 4.57 0.82
N SER A 163 -9.67 4.97 -0.32
CA SER A 163 -8.79 4.15 -1.14
C SER A 163 -7.32 4.40 -0.77
N SER A 164 -6.42 3.66 -1.39
CA SER A 164 -4.97 3.68 -1.21
C SER A 164 -4.25 3.69 -2.56
N ASP A 165 -2.92 3.81 -2.57
CA ASP A 165 -2.14 3.66 -3.82
C ASP A 165 -2.04 2.20 -4.30
N ASP A 166 -2.69 1.23 -3.65
CA ASP A 166 -2.96 -0.10 -4.22
C ASP A 166 -4.18 -0.09 -5.17
N ASP A 167 -5.07 0.89 -5.03
CA ASP A 167 -6.34 0.98 -5.74
C ASP A 167 -6.16 1.74 -7.06
N LEU A 168 -5.78 1.02 -8.11
CA LEU A 168 -5.41 1.62 -9.39
C LEU A 168 -6.59 2.30 -10.11
N GLY A 169 -6.30 3.38 -10.80
CA GLY A 169 -7.20 4.06 -11.73
C GLY A 169 -8.35 4.85 -11.10
N HIS A 170 -8.46 4.90 -9.77
CA HIS A 170 -9.50 5.62 -9.07
C HIS A 170 -9.09 6.08 -7.66
N PHE A 171 -9.95 6.87 -7.02
CA PHE A 171 -9.92 7.07 -5.58
C PHE A 171 -11.34 7.22 -5.02
N ASP A 172 -11.51 6.80 -3.76
CA ASP A 172 -12.81 6.72 -3.10
C ASP A 172 -12.92 7.76 -1.98
N LEU A 173 -13.97 8.58 -2.00
CA LEU A 173 -14.31 9.50 -0.92
C LEU A 173 -15.58 9.02 -0.19
N LEU A 174 -15.42 8.56 1.04
CA LEU A 174 -16.53 8.32 1.96
C LEU A 174 -17.04 9.67 2.50
N ILE A 175 -18.26 10.08 2.10
CA ILE A 175 -18.82 11.40 2.45
C ILE A 175 -20.20 11.23 3.07
N LYS A 176 -20.33 11.75 4.29
CA LYS A 176 -21.62 12.02 4.94
C LYS A 176 -22.14 13.39 4.50
N ALA A 177 -23.26 13.38 3.79
CA ALA A 177 -24.01 14.55 3.38
C ALA A 177 -24.73 15.18 4.59
N TYR A 178 -24.75 16.51 4.64
CA TYR A 178 -25.48 17.29 5.62
C TYR A 178 -26.33 18.32 4.87
N GLU A 179 -27.58 18.54 5.27
CA GLU A 179 -28.51 19.44 4.55
C GLU A 179 -28.02 20.90 4.48
N GLN A 180 -27.34 21.33 5.56
CA GLN A 180 -26.66 22.62 5.70
C GLN A 180 -25.16 22.54 5.36
N GLY A 181 -24.67 21.39 4.88
CA GLY A 181 -23.30 21.22 4.45
C GLY A 181 -23.06 21.85 3.08
N ASN A 182 -21.92 22.51 2.88
CA ASN A 182 -21.56 23.10 1.59
C ASN A 182 -21.06 22.01 0.62
N ILE A 183 -19.80 21.58 0.78
CA ILE A 183 -19.17 20.62 -0.15
C ILE A 183 -19.80 19.22 -0.07
N SER A 184 -20.22 18.76 1.11
CA SER A 184 -20.83 17.43 1.23
C SER A 184 -22.19 17.33 0.52
N LYS A 185 -22.99 18.41 0.53
CA LYS A 185 -24.23 18.51 -0.25
C LYS A 185 -23.94 18.63 -1.75
N TYR A 186 -22.99 19.48 -2.14
CA TYR A 186 -22.53 19.59 -3.53
C TYR A 186 -22.12 18.22 -4.10
N VAL A 187 -21.25 17.48 -3.40
CA VAL A 187 -20.82 16.15 -3.85
C VAL A 187 -21.98 15.16 -3.88
N SER A 188 -22.93 15.23 -2.94
CA SER A 188 -24.09 14.34 -2.93
C SER A 188 -25.03 14.49 -4.14
N LEU A 189 -25.03 15.67 -4.77
CA LEU A 189 -25.84 16.00 -5.94
C LEU A 189 -25.15 15.69 -7.28
N LEU A 190 -23.86 15.32 -7.27
CA LEU A 190 -23.15 14.92 -8.49
C LEU A 190 -23.74 13.66 -9.12
N LYS A 191 -23.83 13.68 -10.44
CA LYS A 191 -24.21 12.56 -11.30
C LYS A 191 -22.96 11.86 -11.83
N ILE A 192 -23.11 10.62 -12.27
CA ILE A 192 -22.01 9.89 -12.93
C ILE A 192 -21.57 10.66 -14.18
N GLY A 193 -20.27 10.90 -14.31
CA GLY A 193 -19.66 11.75 -15.33
C GLY A 193 -19.33 13.17 -14.88
N ASP A 194 -20.05 13.72 -13.88
CA ASP A 194 -19.73 15.05 -13.33
C ASP A 194 -18.35 15.04 -12.67
N LYS A 195 -17.65 16.18 -12.70
CA LYS A 195 -16.27 16.28 -12.19
C LYS A 195 -16.20 17.00 -10.86
N VAL A 196 -15.44 16.44 -9.92
CA VAL A 196 -15.02 17.14 -8.69
C VAL A 196 -13.68 17.85 -8.91
N ARG A 197 -13.49 19.02 -8.31
CA ARG A 197 -12.24 19.79 -8.38
C ARG A 197 -11.39 19.54 -7.13
N ILE A 198 -10.16 19.10 -7.32
CA ILE A 198 -9.26 18.60 -6.26
C ILE A 198 -7.88 19.23 -6.37
N LYS A 199 -7.23 19.44 -5.22
CA LYS A 199 -5.81 19.82 -5.08
C LYS A 199 -5.19 19.04 -3.93
N GLY A 200 -3.98 18.54 -4.12
CA GLY A 200 -3.31 17.74 -3.09
C GLY A 200 -1.93 17.26 -3.50
N PRO A 201 -1.18 16.60 -2.60
CA PRO A 201 -1.59 16.31 -1.24
C PRO A 201 -1.51 17.55 -0.32
N LYS A 202 -2.17 17.48 0.84
CA LYS A 202 -2.25 18.52 1.88
C LYS A 202 -2.16 17.91 3.27
N GLY A 203 -1.77 18.72 4.25
CA GLY A 203 -1.58 18.30 5.64
C GLY A 203 -0.10 18.17 6.02
N GLN A 204 0.17 18.23 7.33
CA GLN A 204 1.52 18.21 7.90
C GLN A 204 1.90 16.84 8.50
N PHE A 205 0.97 15.89 8.55
CA PHE A 205 1.25 14.54 9.03
C PHE A 205 1.86 13.70 7.90
N THR A 206 2.81 12.83 8.23
CA THR A 206 3.30 11.79 7.33
C THR A 206 3.70 10.60 8.17
N TYR A 207 3.01 9.47 7.96
CA TYR A 207 3.25 8.25 8.71
C TYR A 207 4.47 7.51 8.20
N THR A 208 5.28 6.99 9.13
CA THR A 208 6.33 6.01 8.85
C THR A 208 6.34 4.96 9.98
N PRO A 209 6.79 3.71 9.73
CA PRO A 209 6.87 2.67 10.75
C PRO A 209 7.77 2.99 11.96
N THR A 210 8.58 4.05 11.87
CA THR A 210 9.48 4.51 12.94
C THR A 210 9.01 5.82 13.58
N LEU A 211 7.80 6.30 13.26
CA LEU A 211 7.30 7.60 13.74
C LEU A 211 7.06 7.61 15.26
N SER A 212 6.54 6.52 15.82
CA SER A 212 6.18 6.36 17.24
C SER A 212 6.03 4.88 17.58
N ARG A 213 6.29 4.49 18.83
CA ARG A 213 6.00 3.13 19.34
C ARG A 213 4.51 2.84 19.38
N ALA A 214 3.69 3.86 19.70
CA ALA A 214 2.24 3.73 19.72
C ALA A 214 1.51 5.00 19.25
N LEU A 215 0.35 4.80 18.63
CA LEU A 215 -0.60 5.83 18.24
C LEU A 215 -1.94 5.60 18.97
N GLY A 216 -2.29 6.52 19.86
CA GLY A 216 -3.68 6.69 20.27
C GLY A 216 -4.43 7.49 19.23
N MET A 217 -5.68 7.14 18.94
CA MET A 217 -6.50 7.78 17.91
C MET A 217 -7.88 8.08 18.49
N ILE A 218 -8.39 9.28 18.29
CA ILE A 218 -9.73 9.69 18.70
C ILE A 218 -10.46 10.24 17.48
N ALA A 219 -11.44 9.47 16.98
CA ALA A 219 -12.21 9.80 15.80
C ALA A 219 -13.68 10.11 16.13
N GLY A 220 -14.27 11.09 15.45
CA GLY A 220 -15.70 11.37 15.51
C GLY A 220 -16.35 11.38 14.13
N GLY A 221 -17.36 10.54 13.90
CA GLY A 221 -18.08 10.48 12.62
C GLY A 221 -17.16 10.24 11.42
N THR A 222 -17.12 11.17 10.45
CA THR A 222 -16.25 11.08 9.27
C THR A 222 -14.76 11.25 9.57
N GLY A 223 -14.37 11.67 10.78
CA GLY A 223 -12.97 11.76 11.23
C GLY A 223 -12.24 10.41 11.34
N ILE A 224 -12.94 9.29 11.08
CA ILE A 224 -12.35 7.96 10.97
C ILE A 224 -11.41 7.82 9.74
N THR A 225 -11.62 8.59 8.67
CA THR A 225 -10.89 8.40 7.40
C THR A 225 -9.37 8.63 7.50
N PRO A 226 -8.83 9.69 8.14
CA PRO A 226 -7.38 9.79 8.38
C PRO A 226 -6.84 8.67 9.29
N MET A 227 -7.62 8.23 10.28
CA MET A 227 -7.21 7.15 11.18
C MET A 227 -7.08 5.83 10.41
N LEU A 228 -8.08 5.47 9.61
CA LEU A 228 -8.09 4.23 8.84
C LEU A 228 -6.97 4.19 7.79
N GLN A 229 -6.65 5.31 7.15
CA GLN A 229 -5.53 5.42 6.22
C GLN A 229 -4.21 5.00 6.90
N ILE A 230 -3.97 5.46 8.14
CA ILE A 230 -2.79 5.10 8.94
C ILE A 230 -2.87 3.66 9.43
N ILE A 231 -4.02 3.23 9.98
CA ILE A 231 -4.25 1.87 10.49
C ILE A 231 -3.95 0.83 9.41
N ARG A 232 -4.50 1.00 8.20
CA ARG A 232 -4.24 0.08 7.07
C ARG A 232 -2.77 0.04 6.69
N ALA A 233 -2.11 1.19 6.55
CA ALA A 233 -0.71 1.26 6.16
C ALA A 233 0.21 0.55 7.19
N ALA A 234 0.01 0.83 8.47
CA ALA A 234 0.75 0.20 9.56
C ALA A 234 0.48 -1.31 9.66
N LEU A 235 -0.79 -1.73 9.60
CA LEU A 235 -1.14 -3.14 9.76
C LEU A 235 -0.74 -4.01 8.56
N LYS A 236 -0.79 -3.46 7.34
CA LYS A 236 -0.34 -4.14 6.10
C LYS A 236 1.17 -4.41 6.12
N ASN A 237 1.97 -3.59 6.77
CA ASN A 237 3.42 -3.78 6.85
C ASN A 237 3.79 -4.76 7.98
N PRO A 238 4.38 -5.94 7.69
CA PRO A 238 4.79 -6.91 8.72
C PRO A 238 6.03 -6.47 9.51
N ALA A 239 6.86 -5.57 8.96
CA ALA A 239 8.02 -5.01 9.65
C ALA A 239 7.63 -3.92 10.66
N ASP A 240 6.47 -3.27 10.47
CA ASP A 240 5.93 -2.25 11.37
C ASP A 240 5.51 -2.87 12.72
N LYS A 241 5.90 -2.22 13.82
CA LYS A 241 5.62 -2.67 15.20
C LYS A 241 4.80 -1.65 15.99
N THR A 242 4.34 -0.57 15.35
CA THR A 242 3.53 0.47 15.98
C THR A 242 2.24 -0.13 16.53
N LYS A 243 1.95 0.13 17.82
CA LYS A 243 0.66 -0.20 18.44
C LYS A 243 -0.36 0.89 18.17
N LEU A 244 -1.60 0.51 17.93
CA LEU A 244 -2.68 1.37 17.48
C LEU A 244 -3.87 1.18 18.42
N SER A 245 -4.36 2.27 19.02
CA SER A 245 -5.57 2.24 19.85
C SER A 245 -6.54 3.31 19.40
N LEU A 246 -7.75 2.93 19.00
CA LEU A 246 -8.76 3.84 18.47
C LEU A 246 -9.95 3.95 19.43
N ILE A 247 -10.27 5.16 19.87
CA ILE A 247 -11.61 5.51 20.39
C ILE A 247 -12.40 6.11 19.22
N TYR A 248 -13.52 5.49 18.86
CA TYR A 248 -14.39 5.96 17.76
C TYR A 248 -15.79 6.30 18.27
N ALA A 249 -16.16 7.58 18.13
CA ALA A 249 -17.40 8.14 18.67
C ALA A 249 -18.41 8.52 17.59
N ASN A 250 -19.65 8.08 17.77
CA ASN A 250 -20.77 8.30 16.85
C ASN A 250 -22.06 8.57 17.65
N VAL A 251 -23.12 9.07 17.00
CA VAL A 251 -24.39 9.34 17.70
C VAL A 251 -25.16 8.02 17.88
N ASN A 252 -25.48 7.35 16.78
CA ASN A 252 -26.23 6.09 16.75
C ASN A 252 -25.38 4.93 16.18
N PRO A 253 -25.76 3.65 16.37
CA PRO A 253 -25.03 2.49 15.81
C PRO A 253 -24.82 2.55 14.29
N GLU A 254 -25.85 2.97 13.56
CA GLU A 254 -25.85 3.13 12.10
C GLU A 254 -24.95 4.27 11.61
N ASP A 255 -24.52 5.17 12.50
CA ASP A 255 -23.52 6.19 12.19
C ASP A 255 -22.08 5.68 12.26
N ILE A 256 -21.82 4.45 12.74
CA ILE A 256 -20.46 3.89 12.86
C ILE A 256 -19.96 3.48 11.46
N LEU A 257 -19.29 4.42 10.79
CA LEU A 257 -18.78 4.21 9.44
C LEU A 257 -17.64 3.18 9.44
N LEU A 258 -17.62 2.31 8.43
CA LEU A 258 -16.59 1.29 8.22
C LEU A 258 -16.44 0.30 9.40
N LYS A 259 -17.48 0.13 10.24
CA LYS A 259 -17.42 -0.73 11.44
C LYS A 259 -16.92 -2.14 11.15
N LYS A 260 -17.50 -2.82 10.15
CA LYS A 260 -17.14 -4.20 9.77
C LYS A 260 -15.63 -4.34 9.50
N GLU A 261 -15.05 -3.40 8.77
CA GLU A 261 -13.62 -3.42 8.45
C GLU A 261 -12.76 -3.18 9.71
N LEU A 262 -13.17 -2.24 10.58
CA LEU A 262 -12.47 -2.00 11.84
C LEU A 262 -12.52 -3.23 12.76
N ASP A 263 -13.67 -3.92 12.83
CA ASP A 263 -13.83 -5.18 13.57
C ASP A 263 -12.91 -6.28 12.98
N GLU A 264 -12.88 -6.43 11.65
CA GLU A 264 -12.03 -7.42 10.95
C GLU A 264 -10.53 -7.14 11.15
N LEU A 265 -10.11 -5.87 11.09
CA LEU A 265 -8.73 -5.46 11.36
C LEU A 265 -8.34 -5.73 12.82
N ALA A 266 -9.22 -5.42 13.78
CA ALA A 266 -8.98 -5.66 15.20
C ALA A 266 -8.94 -7.17 15.52
N ALA A 267 -9.84 -7.97 14.94
CA ALA A 267 -9.82 -9.43 15.11
C ALA A 267 -8.56 -10.08 14.53
N LYS A 268 -8.07 -9.58 13.39
CA LYS A 268 -6.87 -10.10 12.72
C LYS A 268 -5.55 -9.64 13.34
N HIS A 269 -5.54 -8.49 14.00
CA HIS A 269 -4.33 -7.83 14.50
C HIS A 269 -4.45 -7.36 15.96
N GLY A 270 -5.18 -8.09 16.81
CA GLY A 270 -5.49 -7.69 18.20
C GLY A 270 -4.26 -7.49 19.12
N ASP A 271 -3.08 -7.94 18.70
CA ASP A 271 -1.79 -7.67 19.35
C ASP A 271 -1.24 -6.25 19.08
N ARG A 272 -1.64 -5.66 17.94
CA ARG A 272 -1.22 -4.33 17.47
C ARG A 272 -2.36 -3.31 17.35
N PHE A 273 -3.62 -3.70 17.19
CA PHE A 273 -4.74 -2.79 16.97
C PHE A 273 -5.94 -3.10 17.86
N THR A 274 -6.40 -2.10 18.60
CA THR A 274 -7.65 -2.13 19.37
C THR A 274 -8.59 -1.00 18.97
N VAL A 275 -9.90 -1.25 19.02
CA VAL A 275 -10.94 -0.24 18.79
C VAL A 275 -11.96 -0.28 19.93
N HIS A 276 -12.29 0.89 20.47
CA HIS A 276 -13.34 1.10 21.46
C HIS A 276 -14.38 2.07 20.89
N TYR A 277 -15.61 1.58 20.73
CA TYR A 277 -16.73 2.37 20.22
C TYR A 277 -17.45 3.11 21.34
N VAL A 278 -17.85 4.35 21.09
CA VAL A 278 -18.60 5.20 22.01
C VAL A 278 -19.84 5.74 21.30
N LEU A 279 -21.02 5.63 21.92
CA LEU A 279 -22.30 6.05 21.34
C LEU A 279 -23.07 6.99 22.26
N ASN A 280 -23.63 8.07 21.70
CA ASN A 280 -24.61 8.89 22.42
C ASN A 280 -25.91 8.12 22.68
N ASN A 281 -26.40 7.39 21.67
CA ASN A 281 -27.66 6.66 21.66
C ASN A 281 -27.38 5.16 21.49
N PRO A 282 -26.89 4.46 22.53
CA PRO A 282 -26.57 3.04 22.44
C PRO A 282 -27.83 2.15 22.34
N PRO A 283 -27.75 1.01 21.65
CA PRO A 283 -28.81 0.01 21.63
C PRO A 283 -28.83 -0.79 22.95
N ALA A 284 -29.93 -1.49 23.20
CA ALA A 284 -30.00 -2.43 24.33
C ALA A 284 -28.87 -3.48 24.24
N GLY A 285 -28.19 -3.74 25.36
CA GLY A 285 -27.06 -4.68 25.42
C GLY A 285 -25.71 -4.13 24.94
N TRP A 286 -25.59 -2.82 24.67
CA TRP A 286 -24.31 -2.20 24.31
C TRP A 286 -23.26 -2.29 25.41
N THR A 287 -22.04 -2.72 25.04
CA THR A 287 -20.90 -2.90 25.96
C THR A 287 -19.78 -1.86 25.76
N GLY A 288 -19.92 -0.96 24.77
CA GLY A 288 -18.99 0.13 24.52
C GLY A 288 -19.21 1.34 25.44
N GLY A 289 -18.53 2.44 25.15
CA GLY A 289 -18.76 3.71 25.83
C GLY A 289 -20.14 4.29 25.54
N VAL A 290 -20.69 5.05 26.49
CA VAL A 290 -22.00 5.71 26.39
C VAL A 290 -21.83 7.21 26.62
N GLY A 291 -22.54 8.03 25.84
CA GLY A 291 -22.48 9.48 25.88
C GLY A 291 -21.33 10.04 25.04
N PHE A 292 -20.65 11.06 25.55
CA PHE A 292 -19.44 11.60 24.93
C PHE A 292 -18.20 10.82 25.40
N VAL A 293 -17.11 10.90 24.64
CA VAL A 293 -15.81 10.36 25.07
C VAL A 293 -15.39 11.02 26.38
N SER A 294 -15.06 10.21 27.40
CA SER A 294 -14.64 10.70 28.71
C SER A 294 -13.12 10.64 28.90
N LYS A 295 -12.61 11.35 29.91
CA LYS A 295 -11.19 11.29 30.30
C LYS A 295 -10.78 9.87 30.70
N GLU A 296 -11.63 9.18 31.46
CA GLU A 296 -11.41 7.83 31.97
C GLU A 296 -11.36 6.81 30.83
N GLN A 297 -12.11 7.03 29.74
CA GLN A 297 -12.00 6.23 28.51
C GLN A 297 -10.68 6.48 27.79
N ILE A 298 -10.21 7.73 27.70
CA ILE A 298 -8.90 8.06 27.13
C ILE A 298 -7.78 7.38 27.93
N GLU A 299 -7.79 7.53 29.25
CA GLU A 299 -6.83 6.92 30.18
C GLU A 299 -6.83 5.38 30.11
N LYS A 300 -8.00 4.76 29.97
CA LYS A 300 -8.16 3.31 29.91
C LYS A 300 -7.75 2.68 28.57
N TYR A 301 -8.03 3.35 27.44
CA TYR A 301 -7.93 2.74 26.11
C TYR A 301 -6.79 3.27 25.24
N LEU A 302 -6.21 4.45 25.53
CA LEU A 302 -5.09 5.02 24.77
C LEU A 302 -3.75 4.86 25.53
N PRO A 303 -2.60 4.82 24.83
CA PRO A 303 -1.30 4.75 25.49
C PRO A 303 -1.04 6.02 26.33
N PRO A 304 -0.55 5.91 27.58
CA PRO A 304 -0.26 7.06 28.43
C PRO A 304 0.83 7.95 27.83
N THR A 305 0.85 9.23 28.22
CA THR A 305 1.81 10.22 27.72
C THR A 305 3.26 9.77 27.89
N SER A 306 4.02 9.78 26.80
CA SER A 306 5.46 9.45 26.73
C SER A 306 6.07 10.03 25.45
N GLU A 307 7.38 10.28 25.42
CA GLU A 307 8.04 10.91 24.26
C GLU A 307 7.89 10.10 22.96
N ASP A 308 7.69 8.78 23.05
CA ASP A 308 7.63 7.86 21.92
C ASP A 308 6.21 7.47 21.47
N ILE A 309 5.17 8.18 21.93
CA ILE A 309 3.78 7.99 21.48
C ILE A 309 3.21 9.24 20.82
N LYS A 310 2.11 9.08 20.07
CA LYS A 310 1.29 10.21 19.61
C LYS A 310 -0.20 9.96 19.84
N ILE A 311 -0.94 11.03 20.06
CA ILE A 311 -2.41 11.07 20.04
C ILE A 311 -2.86 11.79 18.78
N LEU A 312 -3.69 11.13 17.98
CA LEU A 312 -4.24 11.64 16.72
C LEU A 312 -5.71 11.95 16.90
N MET A 313 -6.17 13.13 16.47
CA MET A 313 -7.56 13.55 16.65
C MET A 313 -8.19 14.07 15.35
N CYS A 314 -9.39 13.61 15.04
CA CYS A 314 -10.22 14.18 13.98
C CYS A 314 -11.71 14.00 14.28
N GLY A 315 -12.49 15.08 14.27
CA GLY A 315 -13.92 15.04 14.57
C GLY A 315 -14.57 16.42 14.63
N PRO A 316 -15.85 16.50 15.05
CA PRO A 316 -16.58 17.77 15.15
C PRO A 316 -15.91 18.78 16.11
N PRO A 317 -15.98 20.10 15.86
CA PRO A 317 -15.31 21.10 16.71
C PRO A 317 -15.63 21.04 18.22
N PRO A 318 -16.86 20.73 18.67
CA PRO A 318 -17.16 20.55 20.10
C PRO A 318 -16.40 19.37 20.70
N MET A 319 -16.35 18.23 20.00
CA MET A 319 -15.58 17.05 20.40
C MET A 319 -14.09 17.37 20.48
N MET A 320 -13.53 18.01 19.44
CA MET A 320 -12.12 18.41 19.43
C MET A 320 -11.76 19.34 20.60
N THR A 321 -12.69 20.17 21.05
CA THR A 321 -12.52 21.05 22.22
C THR A 321 -12.54 20.28 23.53
N ALA A 322 -13.50 19.36 23.72
CA ALA A 322 -13.56 18.51 24.90
C ALA A 322 -12.33 17.59 25.03
N MET A 323 -11.90 16.96 23.94
CA MET A 323 -10.75 16.04 23.94
C MET A 323 -9.44 16.76 24.32
N LYS A 324 -9.22 18.00 23.84
CA LYS A 324 -8.08 18.82 24.28
C LYS A 324 -8.07 19.07 25.78
N LYS A 325 -9.23 19.29 26.40
CA LYS A 325 -9.35 19.46 27.85
C LYS A 325 -8.97 18.18 28.60
N HIS A 326 -9.53 17.04 28.20
CA HIS A 326 -9.21 15.75 28.86
C HIS A 326 -7.76 15.32 28.67
N LEU A 327 -7.16 15.59 27.51
CA LEU A 327 -5.73 15.34 27.29
C LEU A 327 -4.85 16.25 28.16
N ALA A 328 -5.23 17.52 28.36
CA ALA A 328 -4.51 18.39 29.30
C ALA A 328 -4.65 17.90 30.77
N GLU A 329 -5.84 17.43 31.17
CA GLU A 329 -6.10 16.80 32.48
C GLU A 329 -5.31 15.49 32.70
N LEU A 330 -4.85 14.84 31.62
CA LEU A 330 -4.00 13.65 31.61
C LEU A 330 -2.53 13.96 31.30
N ASN A 331 -2.11 15.23 31.43
CA ASN A 331 -0.72 15.70 31.25
C ASN A 331 -0.13 15.48 29.85
N TYR A 332 -0.95 15.39 28.80
CA TYR A 332 -0.44 15.50 27.42
C TYR A 332 -0.14 16.98 27.09
N PRO A 333 0.92 17.28 26.32
CA PRO A 333 1.22 18.63 25.86
C PRO A 333 0.07 19.21 25.05
N ALA A 334 -0.21 20.50 25.26
CA ALA A 334 -1.23 21.22 24.50
C ALA A 334 -0.92 21.21 22.99
N PRO A 335 -1.85 20.78 22.13
CA PRO A 335 -1.64 20.82 20.68
C PRO A 335 -1.59 22.26 20.16
N ARG A 336 -0.78 22.48 19.13
CA ARG A 336 -0.71 23.77 18.43
C ARG A 336 -1.99 24.05 17.64
N THR A 337 -2.26 25.33 17.37
CA THR A 337 -3.33 25.77 16.45
C THR A 337 -3.18 25.16 15.05
N VAL A 338 -1.93 24.96 14.61
CA VAL A 338 -1.59 24.19 13.41
C VAL A 338 -0.59 23.12 13.84
N SER A 339 -1.05 21.86 13.84
CA SER A 339 -0.28 20.69 14.22
C SER A 339 0.96 20.50 13.34
N LYS A 340 2.10 20.16 13.94
CA LYS A 340 3.33 19.74 13.24
C LYS A 340 3.61 18.27 13.54
N LEU A 341 4.33 17.57 12.66
CA LEU A 341 4.64 16.14 12.84
C LEU A 341 5.37 15.82 14.17
N VAL A 342 6.13 16.78 14.71
CA VAL A 342 6.81 16.65 16.01
C VAL A 342 5.86 16.66 17.21
N ASP A 343 4.62 17.16 17.06
CA ASP A 343 3.67 17.25 18.17
C ASP A 343 3.23 15.87 18.63
N GLN A 344 3.14 15.69 19.95
CA GLN A 344 2.63 14.47 20.55
C GLN A 344 1.12 14.36 20.34
N VAL A 345 0.38 15.47 20.50
CA VAL A 345 -1.04 15.57 20.16
C VAL A 345 -1.18 16.24 18.79
N PHE A 346 -1.62 15.50 17.78
CA PHE A 346 -1.81 15.99 16.41
C PHE A 346 -3.30 16.06 16.05
N LEU A 347 -3.75 17.26 15.67
CA LEU A 347 -5.10 17.52 15.17
C LEU A 347 -5.07 17.54 13.63
N PHE A 348 -5.96 16.78 13.00
CA PHE A 348 -6.13 16.72 11.53
C PHE A 348 -7.02 17.84 10.97
#